data_AF-A0A957VC75-F1
#
_entry.id   AF-A0A957VC75-F1
#
_cell.length_a   1.000
_cell.length_b   1.000
_cell.length_c   1.000
_cell.angle_alpha   90.00
_cell.angle_beta   90.00
_cell.angle_gamma   90.00
#
_symmetry.space_group_name_H-M   'P 1'
#
loop_
_entity.id
_entity.type
_entity.pdbx_description
1 polymer ?
#
loop_
_entity_poly.entity_id
_entity_poly.type
_entity_poly.pdbx_seq_one_letter_code
_entity_poly.pdbx_strand_id
1 'polypeptide(L)'
;MAGPVDFPTVQWARKMGALTEQFVGLSPTDLGKLANFLEKLADYKASEAELSAAQVQVIMQCLHLRDKLVTLEAQKGGVFVEFAGGGYEYERFLLREDGKVPNNRYETKKAS
;
A
#
# COMPACT_ATOMS: atom_id res chain seq x y z
N MET A 1 18.77 -33.47 1.54
CA MET A 1 18.83 -33.18 2.98
C MET A 1 19.52 -31.84 3.13
N ALA A 2 18.86 -30.82 3.70
CA ALA A 2 19.50 -29.54 3.96
C ALA A 2 20.56 -29.73 5.05
N GLY A 3 21.79 -29.27 4.81
CA GLY A 3 22.90 -29.34 5.78
C GLY A 3 22.63 -28.51 7.04
N PRO A 4 23.53 -28.53 8.03
CA PRO A 4 23.38 -27.73 9.24
C PRO A 4 23.25 -26.25 8.89
N VAL A 5 22.12 -25.65 9.30
CA VAL A 5 21.87 -24.21 9.14
C VAL A 5 22.76 -23.46 10.13
N ASP A 6 23.47 -22.44 9.66
CA ASP A 6 24.36 -21.66 10.51
C ASP A 6 23.57 -20.80 11.53
N PHE A 7 24.20 -20.51 12.67
CA PHE A 7 23.56 -19.75 13.75
C PHE A 7 23.07 -18.34 13.31
N PRO A 8 23.79 -17.60 12.44
CA PRO A 8 23.29 -16.34 11.88
C PRO A 8 21.97 -16.49 11.11
N THR A 9 21.82 -17.53 10.28
CA THR A 9 20.57 -17.78 9.54
C THR A 9 19.43 -18.11 10.49
N VAL A 10 19.68 -18.85 11.56
CA VAL A 10 18.65 -19.14 12.59
C VAL A 10 18.22 -17.87 13.32
N GLN A 11 19.16 -16.98 13.67
CA GLN A 11 18.86 -15.70 14.32
C GLN A 11 18.08 -14.77 13.38
N TRP A 12 18.48 -14.72 12.10
CA TRP A 12 17.76 -13.98 11.07
C TRP A 12 16.33 -14.52 10.91
N ALA A 13 16.15 -15.84 10.78
CA ALA A 13 14.85 -16.47 10.63
C ALA A 13 13.93 -16.22 11.84
N ARG A 14 14.47 -16.22 13.07
CA ARG A 14 13.71 -15.86 14.28
C ARG A 14 13.29 -14.40 14.28
N LYS A 15 14.19 -13.50 13.89
CA LYS A 15 13.91 -12.06 13.80
C LYS A 15 12.84 -11.78 12.74
N MET A 16 12.94 -12.42 11.58
CA MET A 16 11.93 -12.34 10.53
C MET A 16 10.61 -12.97 10.99
N GLY A 17 10.66 -14.12 11.65
CA GLY A 17 9.50 -14.78 12.26
C GLY A 17 8.71 -13.84 13.17
N ALA A 18 9.37 -13.21 14.14
CA ALA A 18 8.76 -12.26 15.06
C ALA A 18 8.19 -11.01 14.36
N LEU A 19 8.83 -10.54 13.28
CA LEU A 19 8.29 -9.46 12.46
C LEU A 19 7.07 -9.92 11.66
N THR A 20 7.08 -11.16 11.17
CA THR A 20 5.98 -11.75 10.39
C THR A 20 4.80 -12.19 11.25
N GLU A 21 4.98 -12.38 12.56
CA GLU A 21 3.91 -12.75 13.51
C GLU A 21 2.74 -11.75 13.49
N GLN A 22 3.02 -10.46 13.28
CA GLN A 22 2.00 -9.42 13.16
C GLN A 22 1.15 -9.55 11.89
N PHE A 23 1.61 -10.34 10.92
CA PHE A 23 0.92 -10.63 9.67
C PHE A 23 0.31 -12.04 9.67
N VAL A 24 0.51 -12.83 10.74
CA VAL A 24 -0.12 -14.15 10.92
C VAL A 24 -1.62 -13.96 11.09
N GLY A 25 -2.38 -14.35 10.08
CA GLY A 25 -3.83 -14.17 10.00
C GLY A 25 -4.29 -13.31 8.83
N LEU A 26 -3.38 -12.63 8.13
CA LEU A 26 -3.71 -11.98 6.85
C LEU A 26 -3.90 -13.03 5.75
N SER A 27 -4.92 -12.82 4.92
CA SER A 27 -5.11 -13.65 3.74
C SER A 27 -3.96 -13.43 2.74
N PRO A 28 -3.65 -14.40 1.86
CA PRO A 28 -2.69 -14.20 0.77
C PRO A 28 -3.01 -12.96 -0.08
N THR A 29 -4.29 -12.62 -0.22
CA THR A 29 -4.76 -11.43 -0.92
C THR A 29 -4.33 -10.16 -0.18
N ASP A 30 -4.53 -10.08 1.13
CA ASP A 30 -4.16 -8.89 1.92
C ASP A 30 -2.64 -8.69 1.99
N LEU A 31 -1.88 -9.79 2.06
CA LEU A 31 -0.43 -9.75 1.92
C LEU A 31 0.00 -9.22 0.56
N GLY A 32 -0.68 -9.64 -0.52
CA GLY A 32 -0.44 -9.13 -1.87
C GLY A 32 -0.74 -7.63 -1.99
N LYS A 33 -1.83 -7.16 -1.40
CA LYS A 33 -2.20 -5.74 -1.34
C LYS A 33 -1.16 -4.91 -0.58
N LEU A 34 -0.70 -5.43 0.57
CA LEU A 34 0.34 -4.77 1.35
C LEU A 34 1.67 -4.71 0.58
N ALA A 35 2.08 -5.81 -0.05
CA ALA A 35 3.28 -5.84 -0.88
C ALA A 35 3.20 -4.80 -2.02
N ASN A 36 2.06 -4.73 -2.70
CA ASN A 36 1.80 -3.73 -3.73
C ASN A 36 1.86 -2.29 -3.17
N PHE A 37 1.30 -2.04 -1.99
CA PHE A 37 1.39 -0.73 -1.35
C PHE A 37 2.85 -0.34 -1.04
N LEU A 38 3.61 -1.26 -0.45
CA LEU A 38 5.02 -1.02 -0.10
C LEU A 38 5.88 -0.77 -1.33
N GLU A 39 5.63 -1.47 -2.44
CA GLU A 39 6.27 -1.23 -3.74
C GLU A 39 5.99 0.21 -4.22
N LYS A 40 4.72 0.62 -4.24
CA LYS A 40 4.34 1.99 -4.65
C LYS A 40 4.88 3.06 -3.73
N LEU A 41 4.97 2.78 -2.44
CA LEU A 41 5.56 3.69 -1.47
C LEU A 41 7.07 3.84 -1.68
N ALA A 42 7.77 2.75 -2.05
CA ALA A 42 9.19 2.81 -2.38
C ALA A 42 9.44 3.65 -3.64
N ASP A 43 8.64 3.46 -4.70
CA ASP A 43 8.68 4.28 -5.91
C ASP A 43 8.42 5.76 -5.60
N TYR A 44 7.41 6.03 -4.76
CA TYR A 44 7.05 7.38 -4.35
C TYR A 44 8.17 8.04 -3.53
N LYS A 45 8.80 7.31 -2.61
CA LYS A 45 9.92 7.80 -1.82
C LYS A 45 11.16 8.08 -2.67
N ALA A 46 11.37 7.33 -3.75
CA ALA A 46 12.46 7.60 -4.70
C ALA A 46 12.32 8.97 -5.40
N SER A 47 11.11 9.55 -5.40
CA SER A 47 10.84 10.91 -5.87
C SER A 47 11.04 12.01 -4.80
N GLU A 48 11.68 11.69 -3.67
CA GLU A 48 11.89 12.58 -2.51
C GLU A 48 10.59 13.08 -1.84
N ALA A 49 9.47 12.42 -2.12
CA ALA A 49 8.18 12.73 -1.53
C ALA A 49 7.81 11.72 -0.43
N GLU A 50 7.11 12.19 0.60
CA GLU A 50 6.63 11.35 1.70
C GLU A 50 5.12 11.50 1.89
N LEU A 51 4.48 10.42 2.34
CA LEU A 51 3.07 10.44 2.72
C LEU A 51 2.93 10.85 4.19
N SER A 52 1.93 11.69 4.48
CA SER A 52 1.53 11.94 5.86
C SER A 52 0.88 10.69 6.47
N ALA A 53 0.86 10.60 7.81
CA ALA A 53 0.19 9.52 8.51
C ALA A 53 -1.31 9.42 8.16
N ALA A 54 -1.98 10.55 7.97
CA ALA A 54 -3.39 10.60 7.56
C ALA A 54 -3.58 10.07 6.13
N GLN A 55 -2.65 10.40 5.22
CA GLN A 55 -2.68 9.88 3.85
C GLN A 55 -2.51 8.36 3.82
N VAL A 56 -1.53 7.84 4.57
CA VAL A 56 -1.31 6.39 4.72
C VAL A 56 -2.56 5.70 5.24
N GLN A 57 -3.20 6.25 6.27
CA GLN A 57 -4.42 5.65 6.85
C GLN A 57 -5.55 5.55 5.83
N VAL A 58 -5.81 6.61 5.07
CA VAL A 58 -6.85 6.60 4.03
C VAL A 58 -6.52 5.59 2.93
N ILE A 59 -5.26 5.52 2.48
CA ILE A 59 -4.83 4.55 1.46
C ILE A 59 -5.03 3.11 1.95
N MET A 60 -4.71 2.81 3.22
CA MET A 60 -4.90 1.49 3.80
C MET A 60 -6.38 1.11 3.92
N GLN A 61 -7.25 2.05 4.32
CA GLN A 61 -8.70 1.84 4.34
C GLN A 61 -9.24 1.56 2.92
N CYS A 62 -8.72 2.27 1.93
CA CYS A 62 -9.05 2.04 0.53
C CYS A 62 -8.62 0.63 0.07
N LEU A 63 -7.39 0.21 0.36
CA LEU A 63 -6.92 -1.14 -0.01
C LEU A 63 -7.73 -2.28 0.61
N HIS A 64 -8.40 -2.05 1.74
CA HIS A 64 -9.34 -3.03 2.28
C HIS A 64 -10.49 -3.32 1.31
N LEU A 65 -10.96 -2.29 0.59
CA LEU A 65 -12.11 -2.38 -0.33
C LEU A 65 -11.73 -2.57 -1.80
N ARG A 66 -10.50 -2.17 -2.20
CA ARG A 66 -10.00 -2.26 -3.58
C ARG A 66 -8.94 -3.34 -3.71
N ASP A 67 -8.69 -3.79 -4.93
CA ASP A 67 -7.78 -4.91 -5.17
C ASP A 67 -6.33 -4.46 -5.26
N LYS A 68 -6.08 -3.26 -5.81
CA LYS A 68 -4.73 -2.79 -6.09
C LYS A 68 -4.60 -1.28 -6.01
N LEU A 69 -3.48 -0.81 -5.48
CA LEU A 69 -3.00 0.56 -5.67
C LEU A 69 -2.17 0.63 -6.96
N VAL A 70 -2.62 1.47 -7.88
CA VAL A 70 -2.04 1.62 -9.22
C VAL A 70 -0.91 2.64 -9.17
N THR A 71 -1.17 3.82 -8.60
CA THR A 71 -0.26 4.97 -8.66
C THR A 71 -0.32 5.84 -7.40
N LEU A 72 0.84 6.38 -7.02
CA LEU A 72 1.00 7.50 -6.08
C LEU A 72 1.80 8.59 -6.80
N GLU A 73 1.23 9.79 -6.92
CA GLU A 73 1.84 10.89 -7.67
C GLU A 73 1.77 12.19 -6.86
N ALA A 74 2.92 12.84 -6.65
CA ALA A 74 2.98 14.09 -5.90
C ALA A 74 2.34 15.22 -6.72
N GLN A 75 1.41 15.95 -6.12
CA GLN A 75 0.65 16.99 -6.80
C GLN A 75 0.53 18.23 -5.92
N LYS A 76 0.24 19.39 -6.54
CA LYS A 76 0.06 20.62 -5.76
C LYS A 76 -1.13 20.46 -4.80
N GLY A 77 -0.84 20.49 -3.49
CA GLY A 77 -1.83 20.38 -2.42
C GLY A 77 -2.13 18.96 -1.93
N GLY A 78 -1.39 17.93 -2.38
CA GLY A 78 -1.55 16.57 -1.87
C GLY A 78 -0.91 15.51 -2.76
N VAL A 79 -1.44 14.29 -2.67
CA VAL A 79 -0.98 13.14 -3.47
C VAL A 79 -2.14 12.61 -4.27
N PHE A 80 -1.96 12.47 -5.58
CA PHE A 80 -2.93 11.78 -6.41
C PHE A 80 -2.76 10.28 -6.20
N VAL A 81 -3.85 9.62 -5.84
CA VAL A 81 -3.91 8.19 -5.55
C VAL A 81 -4.87 7.55 -6.54
N GLU A 82 -4.48 6.42 -7.11
CA GLU A 82 -5.31 5.64 -8.03
C GLU A 82 -5.43 4.19 -7.58
N PHE A 83 -6.65 3.70 -7.49
CA PHE A 83 -6.97 2.31 -7.17
C PHE A 83 -7.66 1.64 -8.36
N ALA A 84 -7.48 0.32 -8.47
CA ALA A 84 -8.22 -0.54 -9.39
C ALA A 84 -8.84 -1.73 -8.64
N GLY A 85 -9.90 -2.29 -9.21
CA GLY A 85 -10.62 -3.44 -8.66
C GLY A 85 -11.82 -3.04 -7.80
N GLY A 86 -12.41 -4.02 -7.11
CA GLY A 86 -13.60 -3.78 -6.27
C GLY A 86 -14.84 -3.29 -7.06
N GLY A 87 -14.97 -3.67 -8.33
CA GLY A 87 -16.07 -3.25 -9.23
C GLY A 87 -15.77 -2.00 -10.06
N TYR A 88 -14.57 -1.43 -9.94
CA TYR A 88 -14.12 -0.29 -10.72
C TYR A 88 -12.93 -0.66 -11.62
N GLU A 89 -12.94 -0.10 -12.83
CA GLU A 89 -11.76 -0.11 -13.71
C GLU A 89 -10.69 0.82 -13.13
N TYR A 90 -11.11 1.98 -12.62
CA TYR A 90 -10.28 2.81 -11.75
C TYR A 90 -11.12 3.70 -10.82
N GLU A 91 -10.51 4.08 -9.71
CA GLU A 91 -10.94 5.14 -8.82
C GLU A 91 -9.73 6.01 -8.46
N ARG A 92 -9.79 7.29 -8.79
CA ARG A 92 -8.67 8.23 -8.70
C ARG A 92 -9.07 9.44 -7.89
N PHE A 93 -8.24 9.87 -6.93
CA PHE A 93 -8.49 11.11 -6.23
C PHE A 93 -7.25 11.79 -5.63
N LEU A 94 -7.35 13.10 -5.41
CA LEU A 94 -6.34 13.88 -4.71
C LEU A 94 -6.53 13.79 -3.20
N LEU A 95 -5.52 13.30 -2.50
CA LEU A 95 -5.49 13.15 -1.06
C LEU A 95 -4.58 14.20 -0.43
N ARG A 96 -5.16 15.14 0.32
CA ARG A 96 -4.41 16.18 1.02
C ARG A 96 -3.63 15.59 2.21
N GLU A 97 -2.69 16.36 2.75
CA GLU A 97 -1.92 15.97 3.94
C GLU A 97 -2.80 15.67 5.17
N ASP A 98 -3.98 16.30 5.27
CA ASP A 98 -4.96 16.07 6.35
C ASP A 98 -5.86 14.85 6.09
N GLY A 99 -5.62 14.10 5.01
CA GLY A 99 -6.40 12.93 4.61
C GLY A 99 -7.73 13.25 3.93
N LYS A 100 -8.06 14.52 3.67
CA LYS A 100 -9.30 14.89 2.99
C LYS A 100 -9.15 14.88 1.47
N VAL A 101 -10.24 14.53 0.79
CA VAL A 101 -10.38 14.60 -0.66
C VAL A 101 -11.16 15.87 -1.02
N PRO A 102 -10.62 16.80 -1.81
CA PRO A 102 -11.36 17.97 -2.28
C PRO A 102 -12.51 17.57 -3.20
N ASN A 103 -13.69 18.19 -3.01
CA ASN A 103 -14.78 18.12 -3.98
C ASN A 103 -14.23 18.59 -5.35
N ASN A 104 -14.41 17.79 -6.40
CA ASN A 104 -13.88 17.95 -7.77
C ASN A 104 -12.50 17.33 -8.07
N ARG A 105 -11.86 16.66 -7.12
CA ARG A 105 -10.62 15.90 -7.37
C ARG A 105 -10.85 14.40 -7.18
N TYR A 106 -12.03 13.92 -7.55
CA TYR A 106 -12.43 12.53 -7.42
C TYR A 106 -13.04 12.07 -8.75
N GLU A 107 -12.51 10.97 -9.29
CA GLU A 107 -12.86 10.41 -10.59
C GLU A 107 -13.02 8.90 -10.46
N THR A 108 -14.05 8.32 -11.09
CA THR A 108 -14.25 6.85 -11.11
C THR A 108 -14.72 6.38 -12.47
N LYS A 109 -14.37 5.13 -12.81
CA LYS A 109 -14.92 4.39 -13.95
C LYS A 109 -15.28 2.98 -13.49
N LYS A 110 -16.55 2.60 -13.66
CA LYS A 110 -17.03 1.24 -13.32
C LYS A 110 -16.51 0.23 -14.35
N ALA A 111 -16.16 -0.96 -13.87
CA ALA A 111 -15.88 -2.08 -14.77
C ALA A 111 -17.18 -2.46 -15.51
N SER A 112 -17.09 -2.66 -16.83
CA SER A 112 -18.24 -3.08 -17.67
C SER A 112 -18.54 -4.56 -17.54
#